data_AF-A0A7J6KZV5-F1
#
_entry.id   AF-A0A7J6KZV5-F1
#
_cell.length_a   1.000
_cell.length_b   1.000
_cell.length_c   1.000
_cell.angle_alpha   90.00
_cell.angle_beta   90.00
_cell.angle_gamma   90.00
#
_symmetry.space_group_name_H-M   'P 1'
#
loop_
_entity.id
_entity.type
_entity.pdbx_description
1 polymer ?
#
loop_
_entity_poly.entity_id
_entity_poly.type
_entity_poly.pdbx_seq_one_letter_code
_entity_poly.pdbx_strand_id
1 'polypeptide(L)'
;MDLRTRLSADYSNAKLMEPDGDTYPKAAVLQVIGMISDGESYMEDKRMVLRDASGQISEAKVKGEAARGARASVLSGDDKAADLRAMPFVDPINEKLLPTGDSRDSPHVQVGVVCRKGRKGNEDHTPNQDSFSITLLDGNTVVGLVCDGHGPFGHLISQRSTQSAANLVCQRLRGADKTTGIEAKLKAAVQECQDDIIRFAKATGFPAENSGSSLACLVVEPLDRAANKLVVHVAWCGDSKIIAGKYDKKDVETIVKETKDHTPEDPAEAKRIDERGGEMREIAGGSKRIFVKGTNLPGLAITRAIGDLSVTDYGVISEPQYERWEFSASDSIFIIAGSDGVWEFMKAEEAHKIVNKKLRLRTQWETAELLDACARKRWETVEAEYPGGL
;
A
#
# COMPACT_ATOMS: atom_id res chain seq x y z
N MET A 1 -11.22 -23.17 36.40
CA MET A 1 -10.68 -21.80 36.59
C MET A 1 -9.91 -21.47 35.31
N ASP A 2 -10.42 -20.48 34.58
CA ASP A 2 -10.29 -20.28 33.14
C ASP A 2 -8.94 -19.64 32.73
N LEU A 3 -8.43 -20.02 31.56
CA LEU A 3 -7.30 -19.40 30.87
C LEU A 3 -7.50 -17.90 30.60
N ARG A 4 -8.74 -17.39 30.74
CA ARG A 4 -9.05 -15.95 30.81
C ARG A 4 -8.37 -15.20 31.95
N THR A 5 -8.06 -15.85 33.08
CA THR A 5 -7.48 -15.16 34.25
C THR A 5 -5.94 -15.05 34.20
N ARG A 6 -5.26 -15.81 33.33
CA ARG A 6 -3.80 -15.69 33.15
C ARG A 6 -3.41 -14.66 32.09
N LEU A 7 -4.21 -14.50 31.03
CA LEU A 7 -3.98 -13.45 30.03
C LEU A 7 -4.36 -12.04 30.52
N SER A 8 -5.08 -11.92 31.65
CA SER A 8 -5.35 -10.63 32.29
C SER A 8 -4.27 -10.20 33.31
N ALA A 9 -3.31 -11.08 33.65
CA ALA A 9 -2.31 -10.81 34.68
C ALA A 9 -0.98 -10.26 34.12
N ASP A 10 -0.61 -10.59 32.87
CA ASP A 10 0.66 -10.13 32.29
C ASP A 10 0.56 -8.77 31.57
N TYR A 11 -0.64 -8.20 31.43
CA TYR A 11 -0.84 -6.83 30.92
C TYR A 11 -1.38 -5.85 31.97
N SER A 12 -1.62 -6.28 33.22
CA SER A 12 -2.13 -5.41 34.30
C SER A 12 -1.04 -4.80 35.18
N ASN A 13 0.24 -5.19 35.01
CA ASN A 13 1.37 -4.66 35.79
C ASN A 13 2.39 -3.86 34.99
N ALA A 14 2.16 -3.62 33.69
CA ALA A 14 2.79 -2.48 33.05
C ALA A 14 2.10 -1.25 33.63
N LYS A 15 2.78 -0.53 34.54
CA LYS A 15 2.44 0.86 34.83
C LYS A 15 2.34 1.55 33.47
N LEU A 16 1.11 1.78 33.01
CA LEU A 16 0.82 2.82 32.04
C LEU A 16 1.52 4.05 32.61
N MET A 17 2.60 4.50 31.97
CA MET A 17 3.10 5.82 32.25
C MET A 17 1.90 6.74 32.07
N GLU A 18 1.50 7.42 33.14
CA GLU A 18 0.60 8.54 33.00
C GLU A 18 1.22 9.45 31.92
N PRO A 19 0.44 9.91 30.94
CA PRO A 19 0.99 10.74 29.88
C PRO A 19 1.49 12.03 30.52
N ASP A 20 2.80 12.09 30.75
CA ASP A 20 3.48 13.34 31.05
C ASP A 20 3.11 14.32 29.93
N GLY A 21 2.64 15.50 30.36
CA GLY A 21 2.11 16.52 29.49
C GLY A 21 3.07 16.86 28.35
N ASP A 22 2.49 17.06 27.17
CA ASP A 22 3.10 17.75 26.04
C ASP A 22 4.48 17.26 25.56
N THR A 23 4.58 16.07 24.96
CA THR A 23 5.67 15.78 23.98
C THR A 23 5.37 14.54 23.12
N TYR A 24 4.71 14.73 21.97
CA TYR A 24 4.89 13.86 20.80
C TYR A 24 4.94 14.74 19.55
N PRO A 25 5.96 14.64 18.69
CA PRO A 25 5.98 15.45 17.48
C PRO A 25 4.89 14.97 16.52
N LYS A 26 3.92 15.86 16.33
CA LYS A 26 2.88 15.84 15.31
C LYS A 26 3.53 15.94 13.92
N ALA A 27 3.57 14.85 13.16
CA ALA A 27 3.82 14.88 11.73
C ALA A 27 3.49 13.52 11.07
N ALA A 28 3.23 13.59 9.76
CA ALA A 28 2.46 12.68 8.93
C ALA A 28 2.59 11.19 9.27
N VAL A 29 1.44 10.54 9.42
CA VAL A 29 1.34 9.07 9.36
C VAL A 29 1.17 8.66 7.91
N LEU A 30 1.99 7.74 7.38
CA LEU A 30 1.73 7.06 6.11
C LEU A 30 1.15 5.69 6.44
N GLN A 31 -0.10 5.44 6.05
CA GLN A 31 -0.68 4.10 6.02
C GLN A 31 -0.66 3.58 4.60
N VAL A 32 0.13 2.54 4.33
CA VAL A 32 0.08 1.82 3.06
C VAL A 32 -0.75 0.57 3.27
N ILE A 33 -1.89 0.46 2.59
CA ILE A 33 -2.77 -0.70 2.72
C ILE A 33 -2.93 -1.34 1.35
N GLY A 34 -2.29 -2.50 1.18
CA GLY A 34 -2.70 -3.53 0.24
C GLY A 34 -3.64 -4.48 0.97
N MET A 35 -4.84 -4.64 0.44
CA MET A 35 -5.79 -5.62 0.93
C MET A 35 -5.70 -6.85 0.05
N ILE A 36 -6.01 -8.03 0.56
CA ILE A 36 -7.24 -8.73 0.19
C ILE A 36 -7.49 -9.92 1.19
N SER A 37 -8.56 -10.72 0.97
CA SER A 37 -9.18 -11.64 1.93
C SER A 37 -9.05 -13.14 1.67
N ASP A 38 -8.59 -13.89 2.67
CA ASP A 38 -8.88 -15.32 2.81
C ASP A 38 -10.08 -15.53 3.76
N GLY A 39 -11.07 -16.26 3.27
CA GLY A 39 -12.18 -16.74 4.06
C GLY A 39 -12.34 -18.23 3.90
N GLU A 40 -11.76 -19.01 4.82
CA GLU A 40 -12.45 -20.11 5.51
C GLU A 40 -11.98 -20.20 6.98
N SER A 41 -12.84 -19.65 7.84
CA SER A 41 -13.32 -20.11 9.17
C SER A 41 -12.48 -20.98 10.14
N TYR A 42 -12.45 -20.45 11.38
CA TYR A 42 -12.62 -21.09 12.70
C TYR A 42 -11.52 -21.97 13.34
N MET A 43 -11.22 -21.62 14.60
CA MET A 43 -10.51 -22.43 15.58
C MET A 43 -11.50 -23.28 16.37
N GLU A 44 -11.29 -24.58 16.43
CA GLU A 44 -11.86 -25.42 17.49
C GLU A 44 -10.73 -26.19 18.21
N ASP A 45 -10.51 -25.81 19.48
CA ASP A 45 -9.79 -26.53 20.55
C ASP A 45 -8.28 -26.89 20.45
N LYS A 46 -7.44 -25.90 20.11
CA LYS A 46 -6.05 -25.70 20.64
C LYS A 46 -5.17 -26.95 20.94
N ARG A 47 -5.14 -28.03 20.14
CA ARG A 47 -4.14 -29.13 20.27
C ARG A 47 -3.76 -29.77 18.93
N MET A 48 -2.48 -30.16 18.80
CA MET A 48 -1.94 -30.89 17.65
C MET A 48 -1.92 -32.40 17.95
N VAL A 49 -2.54 -33.22 17.10
CA VAL A 49 -2.53 -34.69 17.17
C VAL A 49 -1.92 -35.22 15.87
N LEU A 50 -0.85 -36.02 15.95
CA LEU A 50 -0.31 -36.76 14.81
C LEU A 50 -0.80 -38.21 14.86
N ARG A 51 -1.36 -38.69 13.75
CA ARG A 51 -1.60 -40.11 13.47
C ARG A 51 -0.59 -40.55 12.42
N ASP A 52 0.10 -41.66 12.67
CA ASP A 52 0.87 -42.31 11.62
C ASP A 52 -0.02 -43.26 10.79
N ALA A 53 0.58 -43.82 9.72
CA ALA A 53 -0.11 -44.67 8.75
C ALA A 53 -0.66 -46.00 9.31
N SER A 54 -0.52 -46.27 10.62
CA SER A 54 -1.11 -47.42 11.32
C SER A 54 -2.22 -47.04 12.32
N GLY A 55 -2.48 -45.75 12.54
CA GLY A 55 -3.64 -45.25 13.28
C GLY A 55 -3.46 -45.06 14.79
N GLN A 56 -2.25 -45.23 15.35
CA GLN A 56 -1.98 -45.00 16.78
C GLN A 56 -1.52 -43.55 17.06
N ILE A 57 -1.89 -43.00 18.22
CA ILE A 57 -1.64 -41.60 18.63
C ILE A 57 -0.63 -41.57 19.78
N SER A 58 0.38 -40.69 19.70
CA SER A 58 1.25 -40.36 20.84
C SER A 58 1.58 -38.86 20.89
N GLU A 59 1.67 -38.30 22.11
CA GLU A 59 1.96 -36.89 22.37
C GLU A 59 3.46 -36.68 22.66
N ALA A 60 4.09 -35.74 21.95
CA ALA A 60 5.47 -35.32 22.23
C ALA A 60 5.56 -33.79 22.40
N LYS A 61 6.19 -33.36 23.50
CA LYS A 61 6.53 -31.96 23.83
C LYS A 61 7.97 -31.64 23.41
N VAL A 62 8.18 -30.65 22.55
CA VAL A 62 9.48 -29.97 22.28
C VAL A 62 9.15 -28.54 21.79
N LYS A 63 9.50 -27.40 22.44
CA LYS A 63 10.79 -26.67 22.62
C LYS A 63 11.54 -26.31 21.31
N GLY A 64 11.44 -25.08 20.82
CA GLY A 64 12.37 -24.48 19.84
C GLY A 64 11.77 -24.13 18.47
N GLU A 65 12.27 -23.03 17.89
CA GLU A 65 11.84 -22.29 16.69
C GLU A 65 11.87 -23.05 15.35
N ALA A 66 11.04 -22.60 14.38
CA ALA A 66 11.40 -22.40 12.96
C ALA A 66 10.28 -21.68 12.17
N ALA A 67 10.70 -20.85 11.19
CA ALA A 67 9.98 -19.79 10.48
C ALA A 67 9.52 -20.12 9.03
N ARG A 68 8.63 -19.28 8.46
CA ARG A 68 8.47 -18.83 7.04
C ARG A 68 7.57 -17.57 7.01
N GLY A 69 7.74 -16.47 6.29
CA GLY A 69 8.76 -15.96 5.35
C GLY A 69 8.16 -14.77 4.57
N ALA A 70 8.78 -13.58 4.60
CA ALA A 70 8.51 -12.45 3.71
C ALA A 70 9.86 -11.79 3.34
N ARG A 71 10.10 -11.53 2.05
CA ARG A 71 11.36 -10.96 1.54
C ARG A 71 11.18 -9.48 1.21
N ALA A 72 11.92 -8.63 1.93
CA ALA A 72 12.21 -7.25 1.52
C ALA A 72 13.56 -7.22 0.78
N SER A 73 13.64 -6.49 -0.33
CA SER A 73 14.88 -6.26 -1.07
C SER A 73 15.54 -4.96 -0.62
N VAL A 74 16.72 -5.07 -0.01
CA VAL A 74 17.65 -3.95 0.24
C VAL A 74 18.86 -4.18 -0.67
N LEU A 75 19.19 -3.18 -1.50
CA LEU A 75 20.41 -3.17 -2.32
C LEU A 75 21.37 -2.11 -1.78
N SER A 76 22.59 -2.54 -1.47
CA SER A 76 23.81 -1.70 -1.50
C SER A 76 25.04 -2.61 -1.67
N GLY A 77 25.77 -2.44 -2.79
CA GLY A 77 27.17 -2.85 -2.95
C GLY A 77 28.10 -1.86 -2.24
N ASP A 78 29.38 -2.12 -1.95
CA ASP A 78 30.32 -3.14 -2.42
C ASP A 78 31.37 -3.47 -1.32
N ASP A 79 32.12 -4.54 -1.57
CA ASP A 79 33.46 -4.88 -1.05
C ASP A 79 33.64 -5.51 0.34
N LYS A 80 33.55 -6.85 0.40
CA LYS A 80 34.71 -7.78 0.42
C LYS A 80 34.26 -9.19 0.83
N ALA A 81 34.68 -10.17 0.03
CA ALA A 81 34.39 -11.59 0.21
C ALA A 81 34.92 -12.14 1.55
N ALA A 82 34.03 -12.73 2.36
CA ALA A 82 34.36 -13.83 3.27
C ALA A 82 33.07 -14.57 3.72
N ASP A 83 33.06 -15.88 3.47
CA ASP A 83 32.24 -16.94 4.07
C ASP A 83 30.70 -16.82 4.10
N LEU A 84 30.09 -17.37 3.03
CA LEU A 84 28.71 -17.83 2.97
C LEU A 84 28.56 -19.15 3.74
N ARG A 85 28.26 -19.10 5.04
CA ARG A 85 27.64 -20.22 5.80
C ARG A 85 27.08 -19.73 7.14
N ALA A 86 25.76 -19.87 7.30
CA ALA A 86 24.96 -19.72 8.53
C ALA A 86 24.68 -18.30 9.06
N MET A 87 23.46 -17.80 8.82
CA MET A 87 22.81 -16.80 9.67
C MET A 87 21.34 -17.22 9.93
N PRO A 88 20.93 -17.41 11.20
CA PRO A 88 19.52 -17.56 11.56
C PRO A 88 18.82 -16.20 11.57
N PHE A 89 17.66 -16.13 10.94
CA PHE A 89 16.87 -14.92 10.72
C PHE A 89 15.68 -14.88 11.68
N VAL A 90 15.83 -14.16 12.80
CA VAL A 90 14.81 -13.32 13.47
C VAL A 90 15.60 -12.37 14.38
N ASP A 91 15.64 -11.07 14.05
CA ASP A 91 15.90 -10.08 15.10
C ASP A 91 14.52 -9.53 15.48
N PRO A 92 14.06 -9.69 16.73
CA PRO A 92 12.88 -8.97 17.19
C PRO A 92 13.15 -7.49 16.93
N ILE A 93 12.15 -6.78 16.41
CA ILE A 93 12.20 -5.31 16.37
C ILE A 93 12.56 -4.88 17.78
N ASN A 94 13.82 -4.50 17.97
CA ASN A 94 14.36 -4.06 19.23
C ASN A 94 13.46 -2.88 19.62
N GLU A 95 12.76 -2.97 20.76
CA GLU A 95 11.99 -1.85 21.32
C GLU A 95 12.87 -0.59 21.51
N LYS A 96 14.19 -0.72 21.35
CA LYS A 96 15.18 0.35 21.30
C LYS A 96 15.37 1.04 19.93
N LEU A 97 14.68 0.62 18.86
CA LEU A 97 14.72 1.29 17.54
C LEU A 97 13.61 2.31 17.33
N LEU A 98 12.68 2.45 18.28
CA LEU A 98 11.93 3.69 18.41
C LEU A 98 12.86 4.68 19.13
N PRO A 99 13.22 5.82 18.53
CA PRO A 99 13.96 6.85 19.25
C PRO A 99 13.12 7.28 20.46
N THR A 100 13.50 6.81 21.65
CA THR A 100 13.00 7.28 22.94
C THR A 100 13.63 8.62 23.34
N GLY A 101 14.22 9.33 22.38
CA GLY A 101 14.90 10.59 22.57
C GLY A 101 14.17 11.72 21.87
N ASP A 102 14.00 12.81 22.61
CA ASP A 102 13.74 14.17 22.12
C ASP A 102 14.93 14.68 21.27
N SER A 103 15.25 13.93 20.21
CA SER A 103 16.30 14.26 19.26
C SER A 103 15.64 14.88 18.03
N ARG A 104 16.18 16.02 17.61
CA ARG A 104 15.79 16.71 16.37
C ARG A 104 16.01 15.86 15.10
N ASP A 105 16.55 14.65 15.26
CA ASP A 105 16.97 13.70 14.22
C ASP A 105 16.03 12.48 14.07
N SER A 106 15.02 12.32 14.93
CA SER A 106 13.98 11.30 14.73
C SER A 106 13.13 11.64 13.50
N PRO A 107 12.82 10.69 12.59
CA PRO A 107 11.94 10.97 11.47
C PRO A 107 10.58 11.46 12.00
N HIS A 108 10.15 12.63 11.52
CA HIS A 108 8.86 13.23 11.86
C HIS A 108 7.67 12.41 11.34
N VAL A 109 7.93 11.35 10.57
CA VAL A 109 6.93 10.51 9.93
C VAL A 109 6.95 9.12 10.57
N GLN A 110 5.80 8.69 11.07
CA GLN A 110 5.60 7.31 11.53
C GLN A 110 4.81 6.54 10.48
N VAL A 111 5.17 5.29 10.20
CA VAL A 111 4.61 4.52 9.08
C VAL A 111 4.02 3.20 9.57
N GLY A 112 2.84 2.86 9.06
CA GLY A 112 2.18 1.57 9.26
C GLY A 112 1.79 0.99 7.90
N VAL A 113 1.95 -0.31 7.72
CA VAL A 113 1.72 -0.93 6.41
C VAL A 113 0.97 -2.24 6.58
N VAL A 114 0.04 -2.54 5.70
CA VAL A 114 -0.52 -3.89 5.57
C VAL A 114 -0.55 -4.20 4.08
N CYS A 115 -0.22 -5.43 3.69
CA CYS A 115 -0.37 -5.91 2.31
C CYS A 115 -0.85 -7.36 2.36
N ARG A 116 -2.09 -7.63 1.95
CA ARG A 116 -2.72 -8.96 1.99
C ARG A 116 -3.22 -9.38 0.62
N LYS A 117 -3.53 -10.68 0.44
CA LYS A 117 -3.84 -11.33 -0.85
C LYS A 117 -5.33 -11.54 -1.09
N GLY A 118 -5.71 -11.48 -2.38
CA GLY A 118 -7.02 -11.66 -3.04
C GLY A 118 -8.06 -12.48 -2.32
N ARG A 119 -9.31 -11.99 -2.24
CA ARG A 119 -10.47 -12.86 -2.53
C ARG A 119 -11.05 -12.43 -3.87
N LYS A 120 -10.74 -13.18 -4.94
CA LYS A 120 -11.44 -13.07 -6.22
C LYS A 120 -12.32 -14.31 -6.45
N GLY A 121 -13.08 -14.67 -5.42
CA GLY A 121 -13.85 -15.93 -5.36
C GLY A 121 -13.05 -17.14 -4.83
N ASN A 122 -13.74 -18.26 -4.64
CA ASN A 122 -13.18 -19.46 -3.98
C ASN A 122 -12.16 -20.23 -4.85
N GLU A 123 -12.18 -20.05 -6.17
CA GLU A 123 -11.27 -20.71 -7.11
C GLU A 123 -10.10 -19.79 -7.55
N ASP A 124 -9.94 -18.63 -6.89
CA ASP A 124 -8.89 -17.69 -7.24
C ASP A 124 -7.50 -18.15 -6.78
N HIS A 125 -6.73 -18.65 -7.75
CA HIS A 125 -5.33 -19.02 -7.57
C HIS A 125 -4.34 -17.91 -7.95
N THR A 126 -4.81 -16.70 -8.27
CA THR A 126 -3.89 -15.58 -8.56
C THR A 126 -3.06 -15.26 -7.31
N PRO A 127 -1.78 -14.87 -7.48
CA PRO A 127 -0.99 -14.35 -6.37
C PRO A 127 -1.53 -13.00 -5.92
N ASN A 128 -1.05 -12.50 -4.77
CA ASN A 128 -1.30 -11.11 -4.41
C ASN A 128 -0.76 -10.19 -5.52
N GLN A 129 -1.63 -9.31 -6.03
CA GLN A 129 -1.27 -8.39 -7.09
C GLN A 129 -0.94 -7.00 -6.56
N ASP A 130 -1.16 -6.73 -5.29
CA ASP A 130 -0.74 -5.49 -4.64
C ASP A 130 0.75 -5.52 -4.30
N SER A 131 1.42 -4.38 -4.47
CA SER A 131 2.81 -4.17 -4.08
C SER A 131 3.00 -2.77 -3.51
N PHE A 132 4.02 -2.59 -2.69
CA PHE A 132 4.37 -1.29 -2.13
C PHE A 132 5.88 -1.11 -1.97
N SER A 133 6.30 0.15 -1.81
CA SER A 133 7.66 0.51 -1.40
C SER A 133 7.63 1.71 -0.46
N ILE A 134 8.43 1.68 0.60
CA ILE A 134 8.63 2.81 1.50
C ILE A 134 10.13 2.99 1.70
N THR A 135 10.63 4.18 1.43
CA THR A 135 12.05 4.52 1.51
C THR A 135 12.22 5.83 2.27
N LEU A 136 13.09 5.84 3.28
CA LEU A 136 13.59 7.05 3.91
C LEU A 136 14.88 7.47 3.22
N LEU A 137 14.89 8.64 2.59
CA LEU A 137 16.06 9.23 1.96
C LEU A 137 16.82 10.12 2.95
N ASP A 138 18.08 10.39 2.61
CA ASP A 138 18.94 11.30 3.36
C ASP A 138 18.25 12.66 3.57
N GLY A 139 18.31 13.18 4.79
CA GLY A 139 17.66 14.43 5.16
C GLY A 139 16.18 14.30 5.51
N ASN A 140 15.67 13.11 5.85
CA ASN A 140 14.31 12.84 6.34
C ASN A 140 13.18 12.99 5.31
N THR A 141 13.48 12.84 4.01
CA THR A 141 12.43 12.73 2.98
C THR A 141 11.90 11.30 2.92
N VAL A 142 10.58 11.12 3.04
CA VAL A 142 9.95 9.80 2.91
C VAL A 142 9.34 9.65 1.53
N VAL A 143 9.63 8.54 0.86
CA VAL A 143 9.03 8.16 -0.42
C VAL A 143 8.20 6.90 -0.21
N GLY A 144 6.91 6.97 -0.53
CA GLY A 144 5.97 5.86 -0.50
C GLY A 144 5.41 5.57 -1.89
N LEU A 145 5.23 4.29 -2.23
CA LEU A 145 4.54 3.83 -3.42
C LEU A 145 3.53 2.75 -3.05
N VAL A 146 2.35 2.82 -3.65
CA VAL A 146 1.32 1.77 -3.66
C VAL A 146 1.01 1.45 -5.12
N CYS A 147 1.02 0.17 -5.45
CA CYS A 147 0.71 -0.32 -6.78
C CYS A 147 -0.27 -1.48 -6.67
N ASP A 148 -1.45 -1.31 -7.25
CA ASP A 148 -2.46 -2.35 -7.38
C ASP A 148 -2.31 -2.99 -8.76
N GLY A 149 -2.09 -4.29 -8.83
CA GLY A 149 -1.86 -5.02 -10.07
C GLY A 149 -3.11 -5.72 -10.58
N HIS A 150 -3.33 -5.71 -11.89
CA HIS A 150 -4.47 -6.37 -12.51
C HIS A 150 -4.08 -7.15 -13.77
N GLY A 151 -5.03 -7.95 -14.25
CA GLY A 151 -4.80 -8.90 -15.34
C GLY A 151 -3.98 -10.13 -14.92
N PRO A 152 -3.69 -11.05 -15.85
CA PRO A 152 -3.08 -12.34 -15.53
C PRO A 152 -1.72 -12.26 -14.83
N PHE A 153 -0.93 -11.21 -15.11
CA PHE A 153 0.40 -11.00 -14.57
C PHE A 153 0.56 -9.68 -13.80
N GLY A 154 -0.56 -9.11 -13.31
CA GLY A 154 -0.55 -7.84 -12.58
C GLY A 154 0.41 -7.81 -11.38
N HIS A 155 0.59 -8.93 -10.69
CA HIS A 155 1.54 -9.08 -9.58
C HIS A 155 3.00 -8.82 -9.99
N LEU A 156 3.38 -9.15 -11.23
CA LEU A 156 4.72 -8.88 -11.73
C LEU A 156 4.85 -7.43 -12.20
N ILE A 157 3.79 -6.84 -12.76
CA ILE A 157 3.76 -5.43 -13.14
C ILE A 157 3.86 -4.55 -11.89
N SER A 158 3.05 -4.78 -10.86
CA SER A 158 3.05 -4.00 -9.62
C SER A 158 4.37 -4.18 -8.84
N GLN A 159 4.90 -5.40 -8.77
CA GLN A 159 6.20 -5.66 -8.15
C GLN A 159 7.33 -4.94 -8.91
N ARG A 160 7.38 -5.05 -10.24
CA ARG A 160 8.39 -4.34 -11.04
C ARG A 160 8.21 -2.83 -10.94
N SER A 161 6.98 -2.32 -10.90
CA SER A 161 6.70 -0.90 -10.75
C SER A 161 7.22 -0.35 -9.43
N THR A 162 6.98 -1.06 -8.32
CA THR A 162 7.50 -0.69 -7.00
C THR A 162 9.01 -0.81 -6.87
N GLN A 163 9.68 -1.63 -7.69
CA GLN A 163 11.14 -1.67 -7.77
C GLN A 163 11.70 -0.53 -8.63
N SER A 164 11.26 -0.44 -9.88
CA SER A 164 11.76 0.50 -10.88
C SER A 164 11.37 1.94 -10.54
N ALA A 165 10.09 2.24 -10.34
CA ALA A 165 9.63 3.60 -10.03
C ALA A 165 10.20 4.09 -8.69
N ALA A 166 10.23 3.26 -7.64
CA ALA A 166 10.81 3.67 -6.36
C ALA A 166 12.29 4.01 -6.49
N ASN A 167 13.08 3.18 -7.18
CA ASN A 167 14.49 3.46 -7.43
C ASN A 167 14.66 4.75 -8.26
N LEU A 168 13.90 4.92 -9.34
CA LEU A 168 13.97 6.10 -10.22
C LEU A 168 13.58 7.40 -9.50
N VAL A 169 12.55 7.36 -8.65
CA VAL A 169 12.16 8.50 -7.80
C VAL A 169 13.29 8.79 -6.80
N CYS A 170 13.76 7.77 -6.08
CA CYS A 170 14.81 7.95 -5.08
C CYS A 170 16.10 8.52 -5.68
N GLN A 171 16.51 8.07 -6.86
CA GLN A 171 17.69 8.61 -7.55
C GLN A 171 17.55 10.11 -7.88
N ARG A 172 16.36 10.54 -8.31
CA ARG A 172 16.08 11.95 -8.67
C ARG A 172 15.93 12.88 -7.47
N LEU A 173 15.61 12.31 -6.31
CA LEU A 173 15.43 13.05 -5.06
C LEU A 173 16.68 13.04 -4.16
N ARG A 174 17.78 12.41 -4.60
CA ARG A 174 19.08 12.48 -3.93
C ARG A 174 19.84 13.75 -4.36
N GLY A 175 20.75 14.21 -3.49
CA GLY A 175 21.63 15.35 -3.77
C GLY A 175 21.10 16.70 -3.26
N ALA A 176 21.73 17.79 -3.70
CA ALA A 176 21.48 19.15 -3.20
C ALA A 176 20.19 19.79 -3.73
N ASP A 177 19.70 19.35 -4.89
CA ASP A 177 18.52 19.92 -5.56
C ASP A 177 17.33 18.94 -5.53
N LYS A 178 16.82 18.65 -4.32
CA LYS A 178 15.85 17.57 -4.13
C LYS A 178 14.46 17.90 -4.69
N THR A 179 13.98 19.13 -4.49
CA THR A 179 12.55 19.47 -4.67
C THR A 179 12.27 20.41 -5.84
N THR A 180 13.31 21.05 -6.42
CA THR A 180 13.13 21.83 -7.65
C THR A 180 12.70 20.91 -8.78
N GLY A 181 11.64 21.29 -9.48
CA GLY A 181 11.11 20.52 -10.61
C GLY A 181 10.62 19.11 -10.21
N ILE A 182 10.22 18.89 -8.96
CA ILE A 182 9.80 17.57 -8.47
C ILE A 182 8.65 16.97 -9.28
N GLU A 183 7.68 17.76 -9.76
CA GLU A 183 6.64 17.28 -10.67
C GLU A 183 7.24 16.58 -11.90
N ALA A 184 8.15 17.27 -12.60
CA ALA A 184 8.81 16.74 -13.79
C ALA A 184 9.64 15.50 -13.46
N LYS A 185 10.32 15.49 -12.30
CA LYS A 185 11.09 14.32 -11.82
C LYS A 185 10.19 13.11 -11.57
N LEU A 186 9.04 13.29 -10.93
CA LEU A 186 8.09 12.20 -10.65
C LEU A 186 7.44 11.70 -11.95
N LYS A 187 7.00 12.60 -12.84
CA LYS A 187 6.48 12.22 -14.16
C LYS A 187 7.51 11.45 -14.99
N ALA A 188 8.77 11.92 -15.02
CA ALA A 188 9.85 11.22 -15.71
C ALA A 188 10.14 9.84 -15.09
N ALA A 189 10.12 9.71 -13.76
CA ALA A 189 10.34 8.42 -13.10
C ALA A 189 9.24 7.40 -13.44
N VAL A 190 7.98 7.82 -13.51
CA VAL A 190 6.87 6.94 -13.91
C VAL A 190 6.95 6.59 -15.39
N GLN A 191 7.30 7.55 -16.25
CA GLN A 191 7.51 7.28 -17.69
C GLN A 191 8.65 6.28 -17.91
N GLU A 192 9.78 6.44 -17.24
CA GLU A 192 10.90 5.51 -17.35
C GLU A 192 10.58 4.13 -16.75
N CYS A 193 9.67 4.06 -15.77
CA CYS A 193 9.12 2.80 -15.27
C CYS A 193 8.28 2.08 -16.34
N GLN A 194 7.43 2.81 -17.07
CA GLN A 194 6.69 2.26 -18.22
C GLN A 194 7.65 1.76 -19.30
N ASP A 195 8.69 2.54 -19.63
CA ASP A 195 9.69 2.17 -20.63
C ASP A 195 10.49 0.92 -20.21
N ASP A 196 10.78 0.77 -18.91
CA ASP A 196 11.40 -0.43 -18.36
C ASP A 196 10.51 -1.67 -18.54
N ILE A 197 9.20 -1.56 -18.32
CA ILE A 197 8.24 -2.65 -18.55
C ILE A 197 8.17 -3.01 -20.03
N ILE A 198 8.07 -2.03 -20.93
CA ILE A 198 8.08 -2.26 -22.38
C ILE A 198 9.37 -2.97 -22.81
N ARG A 199 10.52 -2.52 -22.30
CA ARG A 199 11.82 -3.13 -22.60
C ARG A 199 11.89 -4.57 -22.09
N PHE A 200 11.41 -4.80 -20.87
CA PHE A 200 11.39 -6.13 -20.27
C PHE A 200 10.47 -7.08 -21.04
N ALA A 201 9.25 -6.65 -21.36
CA ALA A 201 8.30 -7.41 -22.18
C ALA A 201 8.93 -7.82 -23.52
N LYS A 202 9.52 -6.86 -24.23
CA LYS A 202 10.20 -7.11 -25.51
C LYS A 202 11.40 -8.05 -25.39
N ALA A 203 12.21 -7.92 -24.35
CA ALA A 203 13.43 -8.71 -24.18
C ALA A 203 13.17 -10.15 -23.73
N THR A 204 12.10 -10.38 -22.97
CA THR A 204 11.82 -11.68 -22.33
C THR A 204 10.62 -12.42 -22.90
N GLY A 205 9.79 -11.75 -23.71
CA GLY A 205 8.49 -12.25 -24.13
C GLY A 205 7.44 -12.21 -23.01
N PHE A 206 7.66 -11.40 -21.97
CA PHE A 206 6.71 -11.25 -20.86
C PHE A 206 5.41 -10.57 -21.33
N PRO A 207 4.23 -11.18 -21.11
CA PRO A 207 2.96 -10.72 -21.70
C PRO A 207 2.34 -9.56 -20.91
N ALA A 208 2.86 -8.36 -21.12
CA ALA A 208 2.38 -7.12 -20.50
C ALA A 208 1.20 -6.46 -21.24
N GLU A 209 0.66 -7.09 -22.29
CA GLU A 209 -0.39 -6.52 -23.14
C GLU A 209 -1.71 -6.30 -22.39
N ASN A 210 -2.08 -7.26 -21.53
CA ASN A 210 -3.33 -7.27 -20.77
C ASN A 210 -3.08 -7.39 -19.26
N SER A 211 -1.90 -6.97 -18.82
CA SER A 211 -1.54 -6.93 -17.40
C SER A 211 -0.98 -5.55 -17.10
N GLY A 212 -1.47 -4.95 -16.02
CA GLY A 212 -1.10 -3.60 -15.65
C GLY A 212 -1.08 -3.42 -14.15
N SER A 213 -0.84 -2.17 -13.76
CA SER A 213 -0.93 -1.74 -12.37
C SER A 213 -1.27 -0.26 -12.28
N SER A 214 -2.10 0.12 -11.31
CA SER A 214 -2.17 1.51 -10.86
C SER A 214 -0.90 1.87 -10.08
N LEU A 215 -0.65 3.16 -9.90
CA LEU A 215 0.47 3.66 -9.09
C LEU A 215 0.01 4.89 -8.33
N ALA A 216 0.28 4.91 -7.04
CA ALA A 216 0.17 6.08 -6.18
C ALA A 216 1.51 6.31 -5.48
N CYS A 217 2.17 7.41 -5.80
CA CYS A 217 3.45 7.83 -5.23
C CYS A 217 3.25 9.02 -4.29
N LEU A 218 3.85 8.94 -3.11
CA LEU A 218 3.87 9.97 -2.08
C LEU A 218 5.33 10.35 -1.78
N VAL A 219 5.64 11.63 -1.74
CA VAL A 219 6.92 12.14 -1.24
C VAL A 219 6.65 13.16 -0.14
N VAL A 220 7.03 12.84 1.09
CA VAL A 220 6.92 13.73 2.24
C VAL A 220 8.27 14.41 2.45
N GLU A 221 8.30 15.73 2.26
CA GLU A 221 9.48 16.53 2.55
C GLU A 221 9.78 16.56 4.07
N PRO A 222 11.00 16.91 4.47
CA PRO A 222 11.35 17.12 5.86
C PRO A 222 10.49 18.22 6.48
N LEU A 223 10.06 18.05 7.73
CA LEU A 223 9.26 19.05 8.41
C LEU A 223 10.08 20.33 8.64
N ASP A 224 9.68 21.43 8.00
CA ASP A 224 10.29 22.74 8.21
C ASP A 224 9.58 23.45 9.36
N ARG A 225 10.12 23.29 10.58
CA ARG A 225 9.59 23.96 11.77
C ARG A 225 9.83 25.48 11.76
N ALA A 226 10.87 25.95 11.09
CA ALA A 226 11.20 27.37 11.03
C ALA A 226 10.23 28.13 10.11
N ALA A 227 9.90 27.54 8.95
CA ALA A 227 8.88 28.05 8.03
C ALA A 227 7.46 27.62 8.40
N ASN A 228 7.27 26.86 9.49
CA ASN A 228 6.01 26.26 9.92
C ASN A 228 5.30 25.50 8.77
N LYS A 229 6.04 24.67 8.05
CA LYS A 229 5.60 24.08 6.78
C LYS A 229 5.92 22.60 6.68
N LEU A 230 4.95 21.81 6.22
CA LEU A 230 5.11 20.44 5.76
C LEU A 230 4.64 20.36 4.31
N VAL A 231 5.49 19.85 3.43
CA VAL A 231 5.17 19.68 2.01
C VAL A 231 5.05 18.19 1.70
N VAL A 232 4.01 17.85 0.96
CA VAL A 232 3.73 16.50 0.51
C VAL A 232 3.46 16.56 -0.99
N HIS A 233 4.19 15.77 -1.76
CA HIS A 233 3.96 15.60 -3.18
C HIS A 233 3.26 14.29 -3.43
N VAL A 234 2.23 14.32 -4.26
CA VAL A 234 1.55 13.11 -4.71
C VAL A 234 1.61 13.04 -6.22
N ALA A 235 1.88 11.86 -6.75
CA ALA A 235 1.80 11.57 -8.17
C ALA A 235 1.11 10.22 -8.37
N TRP A 236 0.05 10.15 -9.17
CA TRP A 236 -0.73 8.93 -9.31
C TRP A 236 -1.27 8.71 -10.73
N CYS A 237 -1.43 7.44 -11.10
CA CYS A 237 -2.11 6.98 -12.31
C CYS A 237 -2.96 5.76 -11.96
N GLY A 238 -4.24 5.76 -12.35
CA GLY A 238 -5.22 4.75 -11.94
C GLY A 238 -6.05 5.21 -10.74
N ASP A 239 -6.44 4.26 -9.92
CA ASP A 239 -7.43 4.34 -8.83
C ASP A 239 -6.88 3.98 -7.44
N SER A 240 -5.59 3.63 -7.33
CA SER A 240 -4.91 3.70 -6.04
C SER A 240 -4.97 5.15 -5.53
N LYS A 241 -5.59 5.34 -4.37
CA LYS A 241 -5.96 6.66 -3.84
C LYS A 241 -5.12 7.05 -2.64
N ILE A 242 -4.79 8.34 -2.56
CA ILE A 242 -4.14 8.98 -1.43
C ILE A 242 -5.08 10.02 -0.84
N ILE A 243 -5.30 9.96 0.47
CA ILE A 243 -6.04 10.99 1.22
C ILE A 243 -5.18 11.54 2.36
N ALA A 244 -5.35 12.83 2.66
CA ALA A 244 -4.80 13.46 3.84
C ALA A 244 -5.93 13.96 4.74
N GLY A 245 -5.89 13.56 6.00
CA GLY A 245 -6.83 13.93 7.05
C GLY A 245 -6.17 14.73 8.15
N LYS A 246 -6.89 15.69 8.73
CA LYS A 246 -6.49 16.26 10.02
C LYS A 246 -6.79 15.26 11.12
N TYR A 247 -5.84 15.11 12.02
CA TYR A 247 -6.06 14.45 13.29
C TYR A 247 -6.68 15.44 14.27
N ASP A 248 -7.81 15.06 14.85
CA ASP A 248 -8.50 15.84 15.87
C ASP A 248 -8.87 14.95 17.04
N LYS A 249 -8.66 15.45 18.28
CA LYS A 249 -9.02 14.78 19.54
C LYS A 249 -10.54 14.70 19.79
N LYS A 250 -11.36 15.46 19.05
CA LYS A 250 -12.82 15.41 19.15
C LYS A 250 -13.47 14.54 18.08
N ASP A 251 -12.68 13.81 17.30
CA ASP A 251 -13.17 12.94 16.22
C ASP A 251 -13.98 13.69 15.16
N VAL A 252 -13.67 14.98 14.94
CA VAL A 252 -14.22 15.73 13.81
C VAL A 252 -13.57 15.22 12.53
N GLU A 253 -14.43 14.75 11.62
CA GLU A 253 -14.01 14.33 10.29
C GLU A 253 -13.52 15.53 9.50
N THR A 254 -12.29 15.46 8.99
CA THR A 254 -11.71 16.57 8.22
C THR A 254 -10.70 16.01 7.23
N ILE A 255 -11.19 15.67 6.05
CA ILE A 255 -10.36 15.39 4.88
C ILE A 255 -9.97 16.73 4.28
N VAL A 256 -8.66 16.94 4.09
CA VAL A 256 -8.12 18.19 3.56
C VAL A 256 -7.63 18.05 2.12
N LYS A 257 -7.23 16.83 1.73
CA LYS A 257 -6.76 16.50 0.38
C LYS A 257 -7.12 15.07 0.03
N GLU A 258 -7.40 14.84 -1.24
CA GLU A 258 -7.71 13.54 -1.82
C GLU A 258 -7.34 13.54 -3.31
N THR A 259 -6.77 12.44 -3.80
CA THR A 259 -6.51 12.23 -5.23
C THR A 259 -7.77 11.75 -5.95
N LYS A 260 -7.98 12.21 -7.19
CA LYS A 260 -9.11 11.80 -8.02
C LYS A 260 -8.78 10.55 -8.84
N ASP A 261 -9.68 9.58 -8.85
CA ASP A 261 -9.47 8.33 -9.59
C ASP A 261 -9.54 8.56 -11.10
N HIS A 262 -8.72 7.83 -11.85
CA HIS A 262 -8.70 7.88 -13.31
C HIS A 262 -9.62 6.81 -13.90
N THR A 263 -10.88 7.15 -14.11
CA THR A 263 -11.89 6.19 -14.57
C THR A 263 -12.49 6.57 -15.93
N PRO A 264 -13.09 5.63 -16.67
CA PRO A 264 -13.80 5.89 -17.93
C PRO A 264 -15.04 6.79 -17.78
N GLU A 265 -15.53 7.01 -16.57
CA GLU A 265 -16.63 7.94 -16.26
C GLU A 265 -16.18 9.40 -16.23
N ASP A 266 -14.88 9.67 -16.05
CA ASP A 266 -14.34 11.03 -16.12
C ASP A 266 -14.45 11.58 -17.57
N PRO A 267 -15.12 12.72 -17.81
CA PRO A 267 -15.30 13.25 -19.15
C PRO A 267 -14.00 13.57 -19.91
N ALA A 268 -12.96 14.02 -19.21
CA ALA A 268 -11.68 14.35 -19.82
C ALA A 268 -10.91 13.07 -20.19
N GLU A 269 -10.95 12.05 -19.33
CA GLU A 269 -10.34 10.75 -19.62
C GLU A 269 -11.08 10.04 -20.75
N ALA A 270 -12.42 9.99 -20.71
CA ALA A 270 -13.27 9.42 -21.75
C ALA A 270 -13.03 10.08 -23.11
N LYS A 271 -12.91 11.41 -23.15
CA LYS A 271 -12.58 12.16 -24.36
C LYS A 271 -11.22 11.76 -24.91
N ARG A 272 -10.20 11.59 -24.07
CA ARG A 272 -8.86 11.14 -24.51
C ARG A 272 -8.93 9.75 -25.15
N ILE A 273 -9.67 8.82 -24.55
CA ILE A 273 -9.85 7.46 -25.09
C ILE A 273 -10.53 7.52 -26.46
N ASP A 274 -11.61 8.30 -26.60
CA ASP A 274 -12.34 8.46 -27.86
C ASP A 274 -11.47 9.10 -28.97
N GLU A 275 -10.73 10.17 -28.65
CA GLU A 275 -9.82 10.84 -29.60
C GLU A 275 -8.66 9.94 -30.07
N ARG A 276 -8.30 8.94 -29.27
CA ARG A 276 -7.30 7.91 -29.60
C ARG A 276 -7.92 6.66 -30.24
N GLY A 277 -9.24 6.63 -30.42
CA GLY A 277 -9.95 5.53 -31.08
C GLY A 277 -10.09 4.27 -30.21
N GLY A 278 -9.99 4.39 -28.89
CA GLY A 278 -10.24 3.29 -27.96
C GLY A 278 -11.73 2.93 -27.87
N GLU A 279 -12.01 1.66 -27.53
CA GLU A 279 -13.39 1.18 -27.39
C GLU A 279 -13.78 1.15 -25.91
N MET A 280 -14.74 1.99 -25.51
CA MET A 280 -15.38 1.93 -24.20
C MET A 280 -16.75 1.27 -24.33
N ARG A 281 -17.01 0.24 -23.50
CA ARG A 281 -18.32 -0.42 -23.41
C ARG A 281 -18.81 -0.42 -21.98
N GLU A 282 -20.11 -0.25 -21.82
CA GLU A 282 -20.79 -0.49 -20.55
C GLU A 282 -21.01 -2.00 -20.39
N ILE A 283 -20.59 -2.56 -19.26
CA ILE A 283 -20.82 -3.96 -18.92
C ILE A 283 -22.06 -4.11 -18.03
N ALA A 284 -22.54 -5.36 -17.85
CA ALA A 284 -23.59 -5.64 -16.89
C ALA A 284 -23.19 -5.10 -15.51
N GLY A 285 -24.07 -4.32 -14.87
CA GLY A 285 -23.75 -3.56 -13.65
C GLY A 285 -23.50 -2.06 -13.87
N GLY A 286 -23.43 -1.59 -15.12
CA GLY A 286 -23.42 -0.16 -15.46
C GLY A 286 -22.04 0.51 -15.40
N SER A 287 -20.98 -0.24 -15.12
CA SER A 287 -19.61 0.28 -15.15
C SER A 287 -19.06 0.30 -16.59
N LYS A 288 -18.29 1.34 -16.91
CA LYS A 288 -17.62 1.43 -18.21
C LYS A 288 -16.26 0.74 -18.15
N ARG A 289 -15.92 0.04 -19.22
CA ARG A 289 -14.66 -0.69 -19.38
C ARG A 289 -14.02 -0.41 -20.74
N ILE A 290 -12.69 -0.40 -20.78
CA ILE A 290 -11.89 -0.13 -21.99
C ILE A 290 -11.43 -1.45 -22.60
N PHE A 291 -11.57 -1.56 -23.92
CA PHE A 291 -11.23 -2.75 -24.70
C PHE A 291 -10.42 -2.39 -25.95
N VAL A 292 -9.64 -3.35 -26.43
CA VAL A 292 -9.13 -3.35 -27.79
C VAL A 292 -10.30 -3.61 -28.74
N LYS A 293 -10.37 -2.81 -29.81
CA LYS A 293 -11.50 -2.81 -30.73
C LYS A 293 -11.86 -4.20 -31.25
N GLY A 294 -13.11 -4.62 -31.03
CA GLY A 294 -13.61 -5.92 -31.49
C GLY A 294 -13.17 -7.13 -30.65
N THR A 295 -12.60 -6.89 -29.46
CA THR A 295 -12.21 -7.94 -28.52
C THR A 295 -12.89 -7.73 -27.17
N ASN A 296 -12.78 -8.71 -26.27
CA ASN A 296 -13.20 -8.58 -24.87
C ASN A 296 -12.04 -8.38 -23.89
N LEU A 297 -10.87 -7.97 -24.39
CA LEU A 297 -9.67 -7.72 -23.59
C LEU A 297 -9.22 -6.25 -23.73
N PRO A 298 -8.53 -5.70 -22.72
CA PRO A 298 -8.36 -6.26 -21.37
C PRO A 298 -9.62 -6.11 -20.51
N GLY A 299 -10.53 -5.19 -20.84
CA GLY A 299 -11.69 -4.87 -20.00
C GLY A 299 -11.32 -4.00 -18.80
N LEU A 300 -10.55 -2.94 -19.04
CA LEU A 300 -9.93 -2.14 -17.98
C LEU A 300 -10.92 -1.16 -17.34
N ALA A 301 -10.90 -1.09 -16.01
CA ALA A 301 -11.72 -0.19 -15.18
C ALA A 301 -11.13 1.22 -15.00
N ILE A 302 -9.86 1.39 -15.36
CA ILE A 302 -9.08 2.61 -15.21
C ILE A 302 -8.61 3.13 -16.56
N THR A 303 -8.38 4.43 -16.67
CA THR A 303 -7.95 5.10 -17.91
C THR A 303 -6.47 5.46 -17.92
N ARG A 304 -5.78 5.23 -16.79
CA ARG A 304 -4.33 5.39 -16.66
C ARG A 304 -3.74 4.23 -15.88
N ALA A 305 -2.68 3.63 -16.40
CA ALA A 305 -2.03 2.47 -15.80
C ALA A 305 -0.59 2.36 -16.29
N ILE A 306 0.22 1.65 -15.51
CA ILE A 306 1.52 1.14 -15.93
C ILE A 306 1.28 -0.28 -16.50
N GLY A 307 1.92 -0.62 -17.63
CA GLY A 307 1.62 -1.85 -18.37
C GLY A 307 0.48 -1.67 -19.37
N ASP A 308 -0.44 -2.64 -19.45
CA ASP A 308 -1.61 -2.67 -20.35
C ASP A 308 -1.29 -2.29 -21.80
N LEU A 309 -0.21 -2.86 -22.34
CA LEU A 309 0.37 -2.43 -23.61
C LEU A 309 -0.58 -2.58 -24.81
N SER A 310 -1.65 -3.38 -24.69
CA SER A 310 -2.65 -3.52 -25.75
C SER A 310 -3.53 -2.29 -25.93
N VAL A 311 -3.66 -1.44 -24.91
CA VAL A 311 -4.56 -0.27 -24.88
C VAL A 311 -3.81 1.06 -24.80
N THR A 312 -2.47 1.06 -24.77
CA THR A 312 -1.67 2.29 -24.69
C THR A 312 -1.84 3.20 -25.91
N ASP A 313 -1.92 2.60 -27.10
CA ASP A 313 -2.15 3.34 -28.34
C ASP A 313 -3.60 3.85 -28.46
N TYR A 314 -4.49 3.36 -27.60
CA TYR A 314 -5.92 3.65 -27.56
C TYR A 314 -6.30 4.60 -26.41
N GLY A 315 -5.31 5.30 -25.86
CA GLY A 315 -5.51 6.42 -24.93
C GLY A 315 -5.40 6.06 -23.45
N VAL A 316 -5.14 4.80 -23.09
CA VAL A 316 -4.70 4.46 -21.73
C VAL A 316 -3.24 4.91 -21.59
N ILE A 317 -2.94 5.76 -20.61
CA ILE A 317 -1.60 6.36 -20.48
C ILE A 317 -0.99 6.09 -19.10
N SER A 318 0.33 6.01 -19.02
CA SER A 318 1.06 5.90 -17.75
C SER A 318 1.37 7.27 -17.12
N GLU A 319 1.07 8.39 -17.78
CA GLU A 319 1.40 9.73 -17.28
C GLU A 319 0.63 10.02 -15.98
N PRO A 320 1.33 10.22 -14.84
CA PRO A 320 0.66 10.46 -13.58
C PRO A 320 0.15 11.90 -13.52
N GLN A 321 -1.02 12.08 -12.88
CA GLN A 321 -1.38 13.38 -12.32
C GLN A 321 -0.47 13.70 -11.14
N TYR A 322 -0.30 14.98 -10.85
CA TYR A 322 0.57 15.44 -9.76
C TYR A 322 -0.10 16.56 -8.99
N GLU A 323 0.04 16.53 -7.67
CA GLU A 323 -0.30 17.64 -6.80
C GLU A 323 0.77 17.90 -5.75
N ARG A 324 0.90 19.18 -5.37
CA ARG A 324 1.68 19.63 -4.23
C ARG A 324 0.74 20.05 -3.12
N TRP A 325 0.79 19.34 -2.01
CA TRP A 325 0.04 19.63 -0.80
C TRP A 325 0.93 20.31 0.22
N GLU A 326 0.43 21.39 0.80
CA GLU A 326 1.12 22.13 1.86
C GLU A 326 0.26 22.15 3.12
N PHE A 327 0.89 21.88 4.25
CA PHE A 327 0.27 21.88 5.57
C PHE A 327 1.10 22.73 6.53
N SER A 328 0.45 23.22 7.58
CA SER A 328 1.16 23.88 8.69
C SER A 328 1.95 22.83 9.49
N ALA A 329 3.17 23.14 9.92
CA ALA A 329 3.90 22.25 10.82
C ALA A 329 3.22 22.09 12.20
N SER A 330 2.28 22.99 12.52
CA SER A 330 1.42 22.89 13.70
C SER A 330 0.23 21.94 13.53
N ASP A 331 -0.14 21.60 12.29
CA ASP A 331 -1.25 20.69 12.02
C ASP A 331 -0.86 19.26 12.40
N SER A 332 -1.73 18.58 13.13
CA SER A 332 -1.67 17.13 13.24
C SER A 332 -2.36 16.54 12.02
N ILE A 333 -1.63 15.85 11.15
CA ILE A 333 -2.20 15.21 9.96
C ILE A 333 -1.81 13.72 9.89
N PHE A 334 -2.63 12.94 9.20
CA PHE A 334 -2.30 11.60 8.74
C PHE A 334 -2.66 11.46 7.26
N ILE A 335 -1.97 10.54 6.58
CA ILE A 335 -2.08 10.25 5.16
C ILE A 335 -2.35 8.76 5.01
N ILE A 336 -3.33 8.41 4.20
CA ILE A 336 -3.68 7.02 3.89
C ILE A 336 -3.50 6.87 2.38
N ALA A 337 -2.71 5.88 1.98
CA ALA A 337 -2.53 5.47 0.59
C ALA A 337 -2.91 4.00 0.47
N GLY A 338 -3.81 3.67 -0.46
CA GLY A 338 -4.29 2.30 -0.62
C GLY A 338 -4.77 2.02 -2.03
N SER A 339 -4.82 0.73 -2.37
CA SER A 339 -5.45 0.19 -3.58
C SER A 339 -6.98 0.29 -3.52
N ASP A 340 -7.65 -0.02 -4.64
CA ASP A 340 -9.11 -0.03 -4.74
C ASP A 340 -9.75 -0.97 -3.71
N GLY A 341 -9.01 -2.00 -3.25
CA GLY A 341 -9.43 -2.89 -2.19
C GLY A 341 -9.91 -2.11 -0.98
N VAL A 342 -9.24 -1.02 -0.57
CA VAL A 342 -9.74 -0.18 0.52
C VAL A 342 -10.95 0.66 0.07
N TRP A 343 -10.85 1.30 -1.08
CA TRP A 343 -11.70 2.44 -1.46
C TRP A 343 -13.01 2.09 -2.14
N GLU A 344 -13.12 0.91 -2.76
CA GLU A 344 -14.29 0.48 -3.53
C GLU A 344 -15.56 0.48 -2.66
N PHE A 345 -15.46 -0.05 -1.43
CA PHE A 345 -16.60 -0.13 -0.50
C PHE A 345 -16.42 0.68 0.77
N MET A 346 -15.35 1.46 0.89
CA MET A 346 -15.13 2.36 2.02
C MET A 346 -14.84 3.76 1.51
N LYS A 347 -15.74 4.69 1.83
CA LYS A 347 -15.54 6.10 1.52
C LYS A 347 -14.38 6.67 2.33
N ALA A 348 -13.71 7.67 1.77
CA ALA A 348 -12.59 8.35 2.41
C ALA A 348 -12.95 8.88 3.82
N GLU A 349 -14.19 9.36 3.99
CA GLU A 349 -14.74 9.87 5.26
C GLU A 349 -14.80 8.78 6.34
N GLU A 350 -15.16 7.56 5.96
CA GLU A 350 -15.23 6.42 6.86
C GLU A 350 -13.83 5.96 7.26
N ALA A 351 -12.91 5.89 6.29
CA ALA A 351 -11.51 5.57 6.54
C ALA A 351 -10.87 6.61 7.49
N HIS A 352 -11.12 7.90 7.26
CA HIS A 352 -10.70 8.99 8.15
C HIS A 352 -11.18 8.75 9.58
N LYS A 353 -12.49 8.54 9.77
CA LYS A 353 -13.08 8.31 11.10
C LYS A 353 -12.45 7.12 11.83
N ILE A 354 -12.21 6.01 11.13
CA ILE A 354 -11.58 4.81 11.70
C ILE A 354 -10.16 5.15 12.16
N VAL A 355 -9.36 5.75 11.28
CA VAL A 355 -7.95 6.05 11.54
C VAL A 355 -7.80 7.10 12.63
N ASN A 356 -8.53 8.22 12.55
CA ASN A 356 -8.47 9.30 13.52
C ASN A 356 -8.75 8.82 14.95
N LYS A 357 -9.80 7.99 15.11
CA LYS A 357 -10.17 7.43 16.40
C LYS A 357 -9.11 6.49 16.96
N LYS A 358 -8.40 5.77 16.09
CA LYS A 358 -7.55 4.63 16.47
C LYS A 358 -6.09 5.00 16.65
N LEU A 359 -5.60 6.02 15.95
CA LEU A 359 -4.28 6.60 16.18
C LEU A 359 -4.06 7.10 17.62
N ARG A 360 -5.12 7.30 18.41
CA ARG A 360 -5.04 7.60 19.85
C ARG A 360 -4.65 6.43 20.74
N LEU A 361 -5.00 5.23 20.29
CA LEU A 361 -5.06 4.04 21.15
C LEU A 361 -4.12 2.94 20.66
N ARG A 362 -3.56 3.10 19.47
CA ARG A 362 -2.90 2.06 18.69
C ARG A 362 -1.73 2.66 17.91
N THR A 363 -0.77 1.80 17.59
CA THR A 363 0.32 2.11 16.66
C THR A 363 -0.22 2.32 15.24
N GLN A 364 0.63 2.85 14.36
CA GLN A 364 0.29 3.02 12.94
C GLN A 364 0.01 1.68 12.27
N TRP A 365 0.80 0.65 12.60
CA TRP A 365 0.61 -0.71 12.12
C TRP A 365 -0.74 -1.29 12.54
N GLU A 366 -1.05 -1.29 13.84
CA GLU A 366 -2.33 -1.79 14.36
C GLU A 366 -3.53 -1.01 13.80
N THR A 367 -3.36 0.29 13.53
CA THR A 367 -4.39 1.11 12.90
C THR A 367 -4.60 0.71 11.44
N ALA A 368 -3.53 0.45 10.70
CA ALA A 368 -3.61 -0.06 9.32
C ALA A 368 -4.24 -1.45 9.26
N GLU A 369 -3.91 -2.36 10.18
CA GLU A 369 -4.56 -3.69 10.28
C GLU A 369 -6.05 -3.59 10.55
N LEU A 370 -6.47 -2.64 11.40
CA LEU A 370 -7.88 -2.45 11.67
C LEU A 370 -8.63 -1.87 10.47
N LEU A 371 -8.00 -0.95 9.73
CA LEU A 371 -8.57 -0.37 8.51
C LEU A 371 -8.73 -1.45 7.42
N ASP A 372 -7.71 -2.28 7.21
CA ASP A 372 -7.74 -3.48 6.36
C ASP A 372 -8.88 -4.44 6.78
N ALA A 373 -8.95 -4.82 8.06
CA ALA A 373 -10.03 -5.69 8.56
C ALA A 373 -11.43 -5.10 8.33
N CYS A 374 -11.57 -3.78 8.47
CA CYS A 374 -12.83 -3.07 8.24
C CYS A 374 -13.21 -3.02 6.76
N ALA A 375 -12.24 -2.92 5.85
CA ALA A 375 -12.49 -2.93 4.43
C ALA A 375 -12.79 -4.36 3.94
N ARG A 376 -12.03 -5.38 4.39
CA ARG A 376 -12.34 -6.81 4.12
C ARG A 376 -13.76 -7.21 4.49
N LYS A 377 -14.21 -6.79 5.68
CA LYS A 377 -15.58 -7.08 6.13
C LYS A 377 -16.64 -6.46 5.22
N ARG A 378 -16.36 -5.31 4.60
CA ARG A 378 -17.28 -4.66 3.64
C ARG A 378 -17.35 -5.46 2.35
N TRP A 379 -16.21 -5.88 1.82
CA TRP A 379 -16.15 -6.81 0.68
C TRP A 379 -16.98 -8.07 0.93
N GLU A 380 -16.77 -8.73 2.07
CA GLU A 380 -17.54 -9.94 2.44
C GLU A 380 -19.06 -9.69 2.51
N THR A 381 -19.46 -8.50 2.98
CA THR A 381 -20.89 -8.14 3.07
C THR A 381 -21.49 -7.94 1.68
N VAL A 382 -20.81 -7.21 0.80
CA VAL A 382 -21.28 -6.94 -0.56
C VAL A 382 -21.27 -8.20 -1.42
N GLU A 383 -20.23 -9.03 -1.33
CA GLU A 383 -20.17 -10.32 -2.05
C GLU A 383 -21.29 -11.28 -1.61
N ALA A 384 -21.66 -11.28 -0.33
CA ALA A 384 -22.77 -12.08 0.17
C ALA A 384 -24.14 -11.61 -0.35
N GLU A 385 -24.29 -10.30 -0.61
CA GLU A 385 -25.50 -9.71 -1.19
C GLU A 385 -25.60 -9.93 -2.71
N TYR A 386 -24.49 -10.19 -3.40
CA TYR A 386 -24.40 -10.42 -4.84
C TYR A 386 -23.62 -11.70 -5.21
N PRO A 387 -24.18 -12.90 -5.00
CA PRO A 387 -23.49 -14.19 -5.19
C PRO A 387 -23.16 -14.56 -6.65
N GLY A 388 -23.30 -13.62 -7.60
CA GLY A 388 -22.97 -13.80 -9.03
C GLY A 388 -21.63 -13.23 -9.47
N GLY A 389 -20.86 -12.62 -8.54
CA GLY A 389 -19.67 -11.85 -8.88
C GLY A 389 -20.02 -10.43 -9.35
N LEU A 390 -19.14 -9.47 -9.03
CA LEU A 390 -19.14 -8.12 -9.59
C LEU A 390 -18.59 -8.10 -11.02
#